data_AF-A0A3M7SZ74-F1
#
_entry.id   AF-A0A3M7SZ74-F1
#
_cell.length_a   1.000
_cell.length_b   1.000
_cell.length_c   1.000
_cell.angle_alpha   90.00
_cell.angle_beta   90.00
_cell.angle_gamma   90.00
#
_symmetry.space_group_name_H-M   'P 1'
#
loop_
_entity.id
_entity.type
_entity.pdbx_description
1 polymer ?
#
loop_
_entity_poly.entity_id
_entity_poly.type
_entity_poly.pdbx_seq_one_letter_code
_entity_poly.pdbx_strand_id
1 'polypeptide(L)'
;MNEESSENNTIIESNNTAIQELYELTQRKFLRQLIQFSSLVSTARSYPRLFCIDFIDEDKISKLKFIKNFRSVSIGAEKIDSEKPEISEDNVLNSKLIPCIRPMCEHEESWHFSDCVVILPELLSIFCPFLVRLITILKNGSSSNELGVFLTDQGNKLFSEMEKSINESIDLSDSYNSFRNVFISEFEKDRFYSLSWLSGNWNNKPLGLENCELRNAKVLWLCNKHSEQTDAEILSDQDNFTTNPIEQEKNSLIKELEKIEMNIY
;
A
#
# COMPACT_ATOMS: atom_id res chain seq x y z
N MET A 1 -47.03 14.80 -16.15
CA MET A 1 -46.11 15.13 -15.04
C MET A 1 -45.03 14.05 -14.81
N ASN A 2 -44.57 13.33 -15.85
CA ASN A 2 -43.54 12.27 -15.71
C ASN A 2 -42.28 12.50 -16.59
N GLU A 3 -42.22 13.56 -17.41
CA GLU A 3 -41.10 13.80 -18.32
C GLU A 3 -39.97 14.61 -17.65
N GLU A 4 -40.29 15.64 -16.86
CA GLU A 4 -39.29 16.47 -16.16
C GLU A 4 -38.46 15.68 -15.11
N SER A 5 -39.02 14.66 -14.48
CA SER A 5 -38.26 13.82 -13.54
C SER A 5 -37.29 12.87 -14.25
N SER A 6 -37.64 12.43 -15.46
CA SER A 6 -36.80 11.53 -16.27
C SER A 6 -35.61 12.27 -16.92
N GLU A 7 -35.82 13.50 -17.40
CA GLU A 7 -34.76 14.32 -17.98
C GLU A 7 -33.75 14.77 -16.92
N ASN A 8 -34.23 15.17 -15.73
CA ASN A 8 -33.34 15.53 -14.62
C ASN A 8 -32.48 14.35 -14.15
N ASN A 9 -33.05 13.14 -14.08
CA ASN A 9 -32.28 11.94 -13.75
C ASN A 9 -31.21 11.63 -14.80
N THR A 10 -31.54 11.79 -16.09
CA THR A 10 -30.60 11.56 -17.20
C THR A 10 -29.45 12.57 -17.18
N ILE A 11 -29.72 13.84 -16.86
CA ILE A 11 -28.70 14.89 -16.70
C ILE A 11 -27.78 14.58 -15.50
N ILE A 12 -28.36 14.17 -14.36
CA ILE A 12 -27.57 13.79 -13.17
C ILE A 12 -26.68 12.59 -13.46
N GLU A 13 -27.18 11.54 -14.13
CA GLU A 13 -26.39 10.37 -14.53
C GLU A 13 -25.26 10.73 -15.51
N SER A 14 -25.53 11.58 -16.50
CA SER A 14 -24.53 12.03 -17.45
C SER A 14 -23.39 12.83 -16.77
N ASN A 15 -23.74 13.70 -15.82
CA ASN A 15 -22.77 14.49 -15.06
C ASN A 15 -21.92 13.60 -14.14
N ASN A 16 -22.55 12.62 -13.48
CA ASN A 16 -21.84 11.66 -12.64
C ASN A 16 -20.83 10.82 -13.46
N THR A 17 -21.23 10.41 -14.66
CA THR A 17 -20.36 9.68 -15.58
C THR A 17 -19.18 10.53 -16.04
N ALA A 18 -19.41 11.79 -16.44
CA ALA A 18 -18.35 12.70 -16.85
C ALA A 18 -17.36 13.01 -15.71
N ILE A 19 -17.85 13.13 -14.47
CA ILE A 19 -17.00 13.31 -13.28
C ILE A 19 -16.12 12.07 -13.05
N GLN A 20 -16.70 10.88 -13.16
CA GLN A 20 -15.96 9.62 -13.01
C GLN A 20 -14.88 9.46 -14.08
N GLU A 21 -15.20 9.75 -15.35
CA GLU A 21 -14.22 9.70 -16.44
C GLU A 21 -13.07 10.69 -16.23
N LEU A 22 -13.37 11.91 -15.77
CA LEU A 22 -12.34 12.91 -15.47
C LEU A 22 -11.45 12.47 -14.31
N TYR A 23 -12.04 11.83 -13.30
CA TYR A 23 -11.32 11.26 -12.17
C TYR A 23 -10.35 10.17 -12.61
N GLU A 24 -10.82 9.18 -13.37
CA GLU A 24 -10.00 8.08 -13.89
C GLU A 24 -8.91 8.58 -14.85
N LEU A 25 -9.23 9.57 -15.70
CA LEU A 25 -8.23 10.21 -16.55
C LEU A 25 -7.13 10.88 -15.72
N THR A 26 -7.49 11.50 -14.60
CA THR A 26 -6.54 12.13 -13.68
C THR A 26 -5.66 11.09 -13.00
N GLN A 27 -6.25 10.00 -12.51
CA GLN A 27 -5.52 8.85 -11.97
C GLN A 27 -4.50 8.33 -12.99
N ARG A 28 -4.94 8.00 -14.20
CA ARG A 28 -4.11 7.46 -15.28
C ARG A 28 -2.95 8.40 -15.64
N LYS A 29 -3.20 9.71 -15.74
CA LYS A 29 -2.14 10.71 -16.00
C LYS A 29 -1.14 10.80 -14.85
N PHE A 30 -1.61 10.78 -13.61
CA PHE A 30 -0.73 10.84 -12.44
C PHE A 30 0.13 9.59 -12.32
N LEU A 31 -0.44 8.39 -12.49
CA LEU A 31 0.34 7.15 -12.47
C LEU A 31 1.42 7.12 -13.55
N ARG A 32 1.11 7.57 -14.78
CA ARG A 32 2.12 7.71 -15.85
C ARG A 32 3.26 8.63 -15.43
N GLN A 33 2.97 9.70 -14.71
CA GLN A 33 3.98 10.61 -14.19
C GLN A 33 4.87 9.93 -13.14
N LEU A 34 4.30 9.14 -12.21
CA LEU A 34 5.07 8.39 -11.21
C LEU A 34 5.97 7.31 -11.84
N ILE A 35 5.48 6.65 -12.91
CA ILE A 35 6.29 5.72 -13.70
C ILE A 35 7.48 6.44 -14.32
N GLN A 36 7.31 7.65 -14.85
CA GLN A 36 8.40 8.44 -15.40
C GLN A 36 9.42 8.83 -14.31
N PHE A 37 8.96 9.32 -13.16
CA PHE A 37 9.83 9.71 -12.05
C PHE A 37 10.67 8.55 -11.51
N SER A 38 10.08 7.36 -11.40
CA SER A 38 10.77 6.17 -10.89
C SER A 38 11.64 5.46 -11.92
N SER A 39 11.45 5.71 -13.23
CA SER A 39 12.09 4.96 -14.32
C SER A 39 13.62 4.99 -14.33
N LEU A 40 14.21 6.03 -13.76
CA LEU A 40 15.67 6.24 -13.72
C LEU A 40 16.33 5.54 -12.51
N VAL A 41 15.54 4.96 -11.61
CA VAL A 41 16.03 4.34 -10.36
C VAL A 41 16.09 2.83 -10.52
N SER A 42 17.14 2.18 -9.99
CA SER A 42 17.31 0.72 -10.08
C SER A 42 16.14 -0.07 -9.48
N THR A 43 15.43 0.51 -8.50
CA THR A 43 14.28 -0.09 -7.81
C THR A 43 12.95 0.13 -8.54
N ALA A 44 12.95 0.68 -9.75
CA ALA A 44 11.75 1.10 -10.50
C ALA A 44 10.69 -0.01 -10.66
N ARG A 45 11.11 -1.28 -10.73
CA ARG A 45 10.20 -2.43 -10.93
C ARG A 45 10.07 -3.32 -9.68
N SER A 46 10.97 -3.17 -8.71
CA SER A 46 11.03 -4.01 -7.52
C SER A 46 10.05 -3.60 -6.43
N TYR A 47 9.49 -2.38 -6.49
CA TYR A 47 8.50 -1.91 -5.53
C TYR A 47 7.38 -1.16 -6.23
N PRO A 48 6.19 -1.10 -5.61
CA PRO A 48 5.13 -0.22 -6.04
C PRO A 48 5.61 1.22 -6.24
N ARG A 49 4.85 1.97 -7.02
CA ARG A 49 5.08 3.36 -7.37
C ARG A 49 4.00 4.24 -6.81
N LEU A 50 2.81 3.70 -6.58
CA LEU A 50 1.69 4.43 -5.99
C LEU A 50 1.66 4.18 -4.48
N PHE A 51 1.84 5.25 -3.71
CA PHE A 51 1.83 5.23 -2.25
C PHE A 51 1.00 6.40 -1.75
N CYS A 52 0.24 6.19 -0.68
CA CYS A 52 -0.46 7.26 0.03
C CYS A 52 -0.01 7.37 1.49
N ILE A 53 -0.39 8.50 2.09
CA ILE A 53 -0.36 8.68 3.53
C ILE A 53 -1.75 8.37 4.09
N ASP A 54 -1.78 7.65 5.21
CA ASP A 54 -2.99 7.28 5.93
C ASP A 54 -2.72 7.29 7.44
N PHE A 55 -3.73 6.97 8.24
CA PHE A 55 -3.62 6.84 9.69
C PHE A 55 -3.99 5.45 10.18
N ILE A 56 -3.32 5.03 11.24
CA ILE A 56 -3.63 3.79 11.95
C ILE A 56 -3.64 4.03 13.46
N ASP A 57 -4.60 3.41 14.14
CA ASP A 57 -4.70 3.48 15.59
C ASP A 57 -3.47 2.89 16.28
N GLU A 58 -2.96 3.58 17.31
CA GLU A 58 -1.82 3.12 18.12
C GLU A 58 -2.08 1.73 18.75
N ASP A 59 -3.32 1.43 19.12
CA ASP A 59 -3.72 0.12 19.63
C ASP A 59 -3.61 -0.98 18.57
N LYS A 60 -4.03 -0.68 17.33
CA LYS A 60 -3.88 -1.62 16.20
C LYS A 60 -2.40 -1.88 15.91
N ILE A 61 -1.57 -0.84 15.95
CA ILE A 61 -0.12 -0.98 15.80
C ILE A 61 0.50 -1.82 16.90
N SER A 62 0.08 -1.63 18.15
CA SER A 62 0.57 -2.42 19.28
C SER A 62 0.25 -3.91 19.11
N LYS A 63 -0.96 -4.23 18.63
CA LYS A 63 -1.35 -5.61 18.27
C LYS A 63 -0.53 -6.17 17.12
N LEU A 64 -0.30 -5.39 16.07
CA LEU A 64 0.52 -5.79 14.92
C LEU A 64 1.98 -6.06 15.31
N LYS A 65 2.56 -5.23 16.18
CA LYS A 65 3.90 -5.45 16.75
C LYS A 65 3.97 -6.75 17.54
N PHE A 66 2.98 -7.01 18.39
CA PHE A 66 2.90 -8.26 19.13
C PHE A 66 2.85 -9.47 18.20
N ILE A 67 1.98 -9.45 17.19
CA ILE A 67 1.84 -10.52 16.20
C ILE A 67 3.15 -10.76 15.44
N LYS A 68 3.83 -9.68 15.02
CA LYS A 68 5.11 -9.77 14.33
C LYS A 68 6.20 -10.41 15.20
N ASN A 69 6.31 -9.98 16.45
CA ASN A 69 7.28 -10.54 17.41
C ASN A 69 6.95 -12.00 17.76
N PHE A 70 5.68 -12.34 17.89
CA PHE A 70 5.27 -13.74 18.10
C PHE A 70 5.75 -14.63 16.94
N ARG A 71 5.60 -14.16 15.69
CA ARG A 71 6.07 -14.90 14.51
C ARG A 71 7.57 -15.11 14.47
N SER A 72 8.37 -14.09 14.79
CA SER A 72 9.83 -14.22 14.79
C SER A 72 10.32 -15.23 15.84
N VAL A 73 9.55 -15.43 16.93
CA VAL A 73 9.84 -16.42 17.97
C VAL A 73 9.30 -17.82 17.61
N SER A 74 8.10 -17.91 17.03
CA SER A 74 7.41 -19.18 16.72
C SER A 74 8.01 -19.94 15.52
N ILE A 75 8.93 -19.34 14.75
CA ILE A 75 9.76 -20.06 13.78
C ILE A 75 10.73 -21.06 14.48
N GLY A 76 10.81 -21.05 15.82
CA GLY A 76 11.59 -22.00 16.63
C GLY A 76 10.80 -22.92 17.57
N ALA A 77 9.47 -22.91 17.61
CA ALA A 77 8.72 -23.75 18.55
C ALA A 77 7.40 -24.29 17.96
N GLU A 78 7.18 -25.59 18.17
CA GLU A 78 6.00 -26.33 17.74
C GLU A 78 4.67 -25.73 18.24
N LYS A 79 3.63 -25.98 17.44
CA LYS A 79 2.23 -25.57 17.56
C LYS A 79 1.72 -25.46 19.01
N ILE A 80 1.19 -24.29 19.37
CA ILE A 80 0.28 -24.13 20.51
C ILE A 80 -1.01 -23.48 20.01
N ASP A 81 -2.13 -24.05 20.44
CA ASP A 81 -3.51 -23.68 20.08
C ASP A 81 -3.79 -22.19 20.31
N SER A 82 -4.43 -21.59 19.31
CA SER A 82 -4.79 -20.18 19.25
C SER A 82 -6.06 -19.88 20.04
N GLU A 83 -5.93 -19.23 21.20
CA GLU A 83 -7.01 -18.45 21.79
C GLU A 83 -7.16 -17.13 21.01
N LYS A 84 -8.35 -16.91 20.45
CA LYS A 84 -8.71 -15.66 19.76
C LYS A 84 -8.74 -14.50 20.77
N PRO A 85 -8.06 -13.37 20.50
CA PRO A 85 -8.29 -12.17 21.28
C PRO A 85 -9.68 -11.61 20.95
N GLU A 86 -10.58 -11.62 21.94
CA GLU A 86 -11.90 -10.99 21.84
C GLU A 86 -11.77 -9.47 21.67
N ILE A 87 -12.53 -8.94 20.72
CA ILE A 87 -12.59 -7.51 20.38
C ILE A 87 -13.80 -6.92 21.12
N SER A 88 -13.56 -6.04 22.10
CA SER A 88 -14.60 -5.15 22.63
C SER A 88 -14.63 -3.88 21.76
N GLU A 89 -15.77 -3.61 21.12
CA GLU A 89 -15.99 -2.50 20.16
C GLU A 89 -16.09 -1.10 20.80
N ASP A 90 -15.95 -0.97 22.12
CA ASP A 90 -16.40 0.24 22.86
C ASP A 90 -15.33 1.33 23.14
N ASN A 91 -14.13 1.31 22.54
CA ASN A 91 -13.05 2.28 22.85
C ASN A 91 -12.58 3.18 21.68
N VAL A 92 -13.40 3.39 20.65
CA VAL A 92 -13.01 4.14 19.42
C VAL A 92 -12.86 5.66 19.65
N LEU A 93 -13.29 6.21 20.78
CA LEU A 93 -13.40 7.67 20.95
C LEU A 93 -12.11 8.39 21.38
N ASN A 94 -11.00 7.70 21.66
CA ASN A 94 -9.76 8.33 22.15
C ASN A 94 -8.45 7.69 21.63
N SER A 95 -8.50 6.88 20.56
CA SER A 95 -7.30 6.26 20.01
C SER A 95 -6.41 7.29 19.32
N LYS A 96 -5.13 7.32 19.71
CA LYS A 96 -4.12 8.16 19.06
C LYS A 96 -3.84 7.60 17.66
N LEU A 97 -3.97 8.43 16.63
CA LEU A 97 -3.70 8.03 15.25
C LEU A 97 -2.24 8.30 14.88
N ILE A 98 -1.62 7.29 14.28
CA ILE A 98 -0.23 7.30 13.83
C ILE A 98 -0.21 7.39 12.30
N PRO A 99 0.52 8.34 11.69
CA PRO A 99 0.66 8.40 10.25
C PRO A 99 1.46 7.21 9.70
N CYS A 100 1.01 6.69 8.57
CA CYS A 100 1.66 5.58 7.89
C CYS A 100 1.63 5.74 6.37
N ILE A 101 2.56 5.06 5.70
CA ILE A 101 2.63 4.94 4.25
C ILE A 101 1.96 3.62 3.86
N ARG A 102 1.05 3.68 2.88
CA ARG A 102 0.38 2.52 2.30
C ARG A 102 0.61 2.46 0.80
N PRO A 103 1.15 1.36 0.26
CA PRO A 103 1.15 1.10 -1.17
C PRO A 103 -0.28 0.98 -1.71
N MET A 104 -0.45 1.25 -2.99
CA MET A 104 -1.73 1.13 -3.68
C MET A 104 -1.57 0.36 -4.99
N CYS A 105 -2.67 -0.25 -5.42
CA CYS A 105 -2.78 -0.92 -6.71
C CYS A 105 -2.58 0.08 -7.86
N GLU A 106 -1.71 -0.26 -8.81
CA GLU A 106 -1.33 0.54 -9.97
C GLU A 106 -2.23 0.31 -11.20
N HIS A 107 -3.42 -0.24 -10.99
CA HIS A 107 -4.40 -0.30 -12.07
C HIS A 107 -4.75 1.12 -12.54
N GLU A 108 -5.06 1.30 -13.83
CA GLU A 108 -5.33 2.64 -14.38
C GLU A 108 -6.65 3.23 -13.85
N GLU A 109 -7.49 2.40 -13.23
CA GLU A 109 -8.81 2.73 -12.67
C GLU A 109 -8.95 2.14 -11.26
N SER A 110 -9.72 2.81 -10.39
CA SER A 110 -10.11 2.31 -9.06
C SER A 110 -8.94 1.87 -8.17
N TRP A 111 -8.07 2.80 -7.79
CA TRP A 111 -6.95 2.50 -6.90
C TRP A 111 -7.42 1.95 -5.53
N HIS A 112 -6.97 0.73 -5.23
CA HIS A 112 -7.22 0.03 -3.97
C HIS A 112 -5.97 0.07 -3.08
N PHE A 113 -6.17 0.09 -1.76
CA PHE A 113 -5.08 0.07 -0.80
C PHE A 113 -4.52 -1.33 -0.58
N SER A 114 -3.21 -1.38 -0.36
CA SER A 114 -2.54 -2.54 0.21
C SER A 114 -2.82 -2.65 1.72
N ASP A 115 -2.76 -3.88 2.23
CA ASP A 115 -2.73 -4.16 3.67
C ASP A 115 -1.36 -3.85 4.31
N CYS A 116 -0.32 -3.63 3.50
CA CYS A 116 1.01 -3.27 3.98
C CYS A 116 1.02 -1.83 4.50
N VAL A 117 1.55 -1.66 5.71
CA VAL A 117 1.73 -0.37 6.35
C VAL A 117 3.18 -0.20 6.80
N VAL A 118 3.75 0.96 6.51
CA VAL A 118 5.04 1.41 7.05
C VAL A 118 4.77 2.64 7.91
N ILE A 119 5.22 2.64 9.16
CA ILE A 119 5.01 3.78 10.05
C ILE A 119 5.86 4.95 9.59
N LEU A 120 5.23 6.11 9.43
CA LEU A 120 5.92 7.37 9.14
C LEU A 120 6.05 8.13 10.47
N PRO A 121 7.23 8.18 11.10
CA PRO A 121 7.36 8.79 12.43
C PRO A 121 7.09 10.30 12.40
N GLU A 122 7.50 10.99 11.33
CA GLU A 122 7.32 12.43 11.16
C GLU A 122 7.08 12.75 9.68
N LEU A 123 6.15 13.66 9.42
CA LEU A 123 5.89 14.17 8.08
C LEU A 123 6.89 15.30 7.77
N LEU A 124 7.73 15.11 6.75
CA LEU A 124 8.66 16.13 6.29
C LEU A 124 8.02 17.00 5.20
N SER A 125 8.29 18.31 5.21
CA SER A 125 7.76 19.27 4.21
C SER A 125 8.09 18.88 2.77
N ILE A 126 9.25 18.25 2.56
CA ILE A 126 9.69 17.72 1.26
C ILE A 126 8.71 16.70 0.66
N PHE A 127 7.91 16.00 1.47
CA PHE A 127 6.91 15.04 0.97
C PHE A 127 5.60 15.71 0.53
N CYS A 128 5.33 16.93 1.01
CA CYS A 128 4.03 17.58 0.88
C CYS A 128 3.62 17.87 -0.58
N PRO A 129 4.48 18.34 -1.50
CA PRO A 129 4.09 18.56 -2.90
C PRO A 129 3.49 17.31 -3.56
N PHE A 130 4.12 16.14 -3.36
CA PHE A 130 3.60 14.87 -3.85
C PHE A 130 2.30 14.48 -3.14
N LEU A 131 2.29 14.51 -1.81
CA LEU A 131 1.16 14.05 -1.01
C LEU A 131 -0.09 14.89 -1.23
N VAL A 132 0.02 16.21 -1.34
CA VAL A 132 -1.14 17.08 -1.58
C VAL A 132 -1.77 16.75 -2.92
N ARG A 133 -0.96 16.56 -3.96
CA ARG A 133 -1.48 16.19 -5.28
C ARG A 133 -2.18 14.84 -5.27
N LEU A 134 -1.58 13.84 -4.64
CA LEU A 134 -2.19 12.52 -4.49
C LEU A 134 -3.50 12.58 -3.70
N ILE A 135 -3.49 13.22 -2.53
CA ILE A 135 -4.67 13.34 -1.67
C ILE A 135 -5.80 14.09 -2.39
N THR A 136 -5.47 15.15 -3.15
CA THR A 136 -6.46 15.87 -3.96
C THR A 136 -7.13 14.96 -4.99
N ILE A 137 -6.38 14.04 -5.60
CA ILE A 137 -6.95 13.02 -6.48
C ILE A 137 -7.85 12.11 -5.63
N LEU A 138 -7.32 11.46 -4.59
CA LEU A 138 -8.04 10.48 -3.78
C LEU A 138 -9.33 11.02 -3.14
N LYS A 139 -9.37 12.29 -2.76
CA LYS A 139 -10.53 12.96 -2.15
C LYS A 139 -11.77 12.93 -3.05
N ASN A 140 -11.57 12.97 -4.37
CA ASN A 140 -12.64 12.94 -5.35
C ASN A 140 -12.93 11.52 -5.88
N GLY A 141 -12.27 10.51 -5.30
CA GLY A 141 -12.37 9.13 -5.72
C GLY A 141 -13.39 8.30 -4.95
N SER A 142 -13.69 7.13 -5.52
CA SER A 142 -14.53 6.09 -4.90
C SER A 142 -13.99 5.61 -3.54
N SER A 143 -12.67 5.60 -3.36
CA SER A 143 -12.01 5.14 -2.13
C SER A 143 -11.81 6.24 -1.07
N SER A 144 -12.39 7.43 -1.26
CA SER A 144 -12.28 8.55 -0.32
C SER A 144 -12.83 8.22 1.07
N ASN A 145 -13.85 7.37 1.15
CA ASN A 145 -14.47 6.94 2.41
C ASN A 145 -13.65 5.90 3.19
N GLU A 146 -12.50 5.46 2.67
CA GLU A 146 -11.65 4.45 3.32
C GLU A 146 -10.44 5.06 4.01
N LEU A 147 -10.12 6.33 3.73
CA LEU A 147 -8.90 6.97 4.20
C LEU A 147 -9.12 7.75 5.49
N GLY A 148 -8.38 7.40 6.54
CA GLY A 148 -8.44 8.10 7.82
C GLY A 148 -8.06 9.58 7.69
N VAL A 149 -7.26 9.95 6.68
CA VAL A 149 -6.89 11.35 6.40
C VAL A 149 -8.09 12.23 6.04
N PHE A 150 -9.18 11.66 5.50
CA PHE A 150 -10.40 12.40 5.14
C PHE A 150 -11.49 12.35 6.20
N LEU A 151 -11.45 11.33 7.06
CA LEU A 151 -12.53 11.05 8.01
C LEU A 151 -12.28 11.65 9.40
N THR A 152 -11.07 12.13 9.66
CA THR A 152 -10.64 12.54 11.01
C THR A 152 -10.23 14.00 11.06
N ASP A 153 -10.46 14.66 12.19
CA ASP A 153 -10.00 16.03 12.42
C ASP A 153 -8.48 16.15 12.33
N GLN A 154 -7.77 15.11 12.78
CA GLN A 154 -6.32 15.01 12.65
C GLN A 154 -5.89 14.99 11.17
N GLY A 155 -6.61 14.26 10.33
CA GLY A 155 -6.35 14.22 8.89
C GLY A 155 -6.62 15.55 8.18
N ASN A 156 -7.74 16.21 8.50
CA ASN A 156 -8.05 17.54 7.98
C ASN A 156 -6.99 18.58 8.38
N LYS A 157 -6.51 18.52 9.63
CA LYS A 157 -5.44 19.37 10.12
C LYS A 157 -4.13 19.10 9.37
N LEU A 158 -3.75 17.81 9.23
CA LEU A 158 -2.55 17.41 8.51
C LEU A 158 -2.58 17.92 7.06
N PHE A 159 -3.70 17.73 6.35
CA PHE A 159 -3.85 18.19 4.98
C PHE A 159 -3.70 19.72 4.87
N SER A 160 -4.33 20.46 5.78
CA SER A 160 -4.21 21.92 5.85
C SER A 160 -2.78 22.40 6.12
N GLU A 161 -2.00 21.65 6.90
CA GLU A 161 -0.58 21.92 7.16
C GLU A 161 0.27 21.61 5.93
N MET A 162 0.00 20.48 5.26
CA MET A 162 0.67 20.13 4.00
C MET A 162 0.47 21.20 2.94
N GLU A 163 -0.76 21.68 2.73
CA GLU A 163 -1.07 22.73 1.75
C GLU A 163 -0.28 24.03 1.98
N LYS A 164 -0.06 24.40 3.25
CA LYS A 164 0.72 25.60 3.60
C LYS A 164 2.23 25.43 3.33
N SER A 165 2.73 24.21 3.43
CA SER A 165 4.15 23.89 3.26
C SER A 165 4.62 23.79 1.80
N ILE A 166 3.70 23.75 0.81
CA ILE A 166 4.02 23.62 -0.62
C ILE A 166 4.79 24.82 -1.20
N ASN A 167 4.79 25.96 -0.50
CA ASN A 167 5.49 27.18 -0.98
C ASN A 167 7.03 27.05 -0.99
N GLU A 168 7.57 25.97 -0.44
CA GLU A 168 8.98 25.59 -0.60
C GLU A 168 9.19 25.08 -2.04
N SER A 169 10.18 25.60 -2.77
CA SER A 169 10.42 25.37 -4.21
C SER A 169 10.91 23.95 -4.56
N ILE A 170 10.25 22.92 -4.02
CA ILE A 170 10.62 21.52 -4.13
C ILE A 170 9.93 20.92 -5.35
N ASP A 171 10.71 20.29 -6.23
CA ASP A 171 10.17 19.62 -7.41
C ASP A 171 9.32 18.40 -7.01
N LEU A 172 8.24 18.16 -7.77
CA LEU A 172 7.32 17.05 -7.51
C LEU A 172 8.01 15.68 -7.61
N SER A 173 8.96 15.52 -8.54
CA SER A 173 9.73 14.28 -8.70
C SER A 173 10.61 14.01 -7.48
N ASP A 174 11.28 15.04 -6.97
CA ASP A 174 12.13 14.92 -5.78
C ASP A 174 11.30 14.62 -4.53
N SER A 175 10.16 15.30 -4.39
CA SER A 175 9.17 15.04 -3.33
C SER A 175 8.70 13.59 -3.33
N TYR A 176 8.30 13.09 -4.51
CA TYR A 176 7.86 11.71 -4.72
C TYR A 176 8.96 10.69 -4.42
N ASN A 177 10.14 10.86 -5.01
CA ASN A 177 11.25 9.92 -4.85
C ASN A 177 11.72 9.86 -3.39
N SER A 178 11.75 11.01 -2.69
CA SER A 178 12.07 11.05 -1.27
C SER A 178 11.06 10.26 -0.44
N PHE A 179 9.76 10.45 -0.69
CA PHE A 179 8.70 9.71 0.00
C PHE A 179 8.76 8.20 -0.28
N ARG A 180 8.92 7.82 -1.55
CA ARG A 180 9.07 6.41 -1.96
C ARG A 180 10.29 5.74 -1.33
N ASN A 181 11.41 6.45 -1.23
CA ASN A 181 12.64 5.92 -0.64
C ASN A 181 12.49 5.66 0.87
N VAL A 182 11.68 6.46 1.60
CA VAL A 182 11.35 6.16 3.00
C VAL A 182 10.63 4.83 3.11
N PHE A 183 9.62 4.59 2.27
CA PHE A 183 8.90 3.32 2.26
C PHE A 183 9.86 2.14 2.01
N ILE A 184 10.66 2.22 0.94
CA ILE A 184 11.59 1.15 0.56
C ILE A 184 12.59 0.86 1.69
N SER A 185 13.21 1.91 2.23
CA SER A 185 14.20 1.81 3.30
C SER A 185 13.65 1.13 4.56
N GLU A 186 12.43 1.45 4.97
CA GLU A 186 11.82 0.80 6.14
C GLU A 186 11.29 -0.60 5.81
N PHE A 187 10.80 -0.82 4.59
CA PHE A 187 10.37 -2.14 4.15
C PHE A 187 11.53 -3.14 4.10
N GLU A 188 12.68 -2.74 3.52
CA GLU A 188 13.91 -3.56 3.44
C GLU A 188 14.52 -3.87 4.82
N LYS A 189 14.27 -3.01 5.82
CA LYS A 189 14.66 -3.26 7.22
C LYS A 189 13.67 -4.13 7.99
N ASP A 190 12.69 -4.72 7.30
CA ASP A 190 11.57 -5.44 7.90
C ASP A 190 10.84 -4.59 8.96
N ARG A 191 10.58 -3.31 8.68
CA ARG A 191 9.82 -2.38 9.56
C ARG A 191 8.45 -2.04 9.00
N PHE A 192 7.82 -3.02 8.36
CA PHE A 192 6.44 -2.97 7.91
C PHE A 192 5.55 -3.88 8.76
N TYR A 193 4.24 -3.66 8.66
CA TYR A 193 3.20 -4.51 9.21
C TYR A 193 2.15 -4.80 8.14
N SER A 194 1.37 -5.88 8.28
CA SER A 194 0.23 -6.15 7.41
C SER A 194 -1.08 -6.12 8.22
N LEU A 195 -2.06 -5.33 7.77
CA LEU A 195 -3.37 -5.24 8.38
C LEU A 195 -4.13 -6.58 8.38
N SER A 196 -3.89 -7.41 7.36
CA SER A 196 -4.44 -8.77 7.26
C SER A 196 -4.11 -9.67 8.46
N TRP A 197 -3.01 -9.38 9.17
CA TRP A 197 -2.63 -10.12 10.36
C TRP A 197 -3.63 -9.97 11.50
N LEU A 198 -4.38 -8.86 11.56
CA LEU A 198 -5.41 -8.65 12.57
C LEU A 198 -6.62 -9.56 12.37
N SER A 199 -6.92 -9.95 11.13
CA SER A 199 -7.99 -10.90 10.81
C SER A 199 -7.51 -12.35 10.80
N GLY A 200 -6.24 -12.59 11.18
CA GLY A 200 -5.61 -13.91 11.08
C GLY A 200 -5.40 -14.37 9.63
N ASN A 201 -5.56 -13.48 8.65
CA ASN A 201 -5.23 -13.77 7.27
C ASN A 201 -3.73 -13.60 7.08
N TRP A 202 -3.03 -14.73 6.99
CA TRP A 202 -1.59 -14.78 6.91
C TRP A 202 -1.15 -14.85 5.46
N ASN A 203 -1.29 -13.73 4.73
CA ASN A 203 -0.80 -13.67 3.37
C ASN A 203 0.74 -13.72 3.38
N ASN A 204 1.34 -14.62 2.60
CA ASN A 204 2.80 -14.74 2.47
C ASN A 204 3.40 -13.56 1.70
N LYS A 205 2.57 -12.80 0.99
CA LYS A 205 2.99 -11.60 0.27
C LYS A 205 2.88 -10.38 1.20
N PRO A 206 3.99 -9.85 1.74
CA PRO A 206 3.96 -8.75 2.71
C PRO A 206 3.30 -7.49 2.17
N LEU A 207 3.43 -7.24 0.86
CA LEU A 207 2.85 -6.09 0.18
C LEU A 207 1.36 -6.26 -0.16
N GLY A 208 0.77 -7.45 -0.07
CA GLY A 208 -0.61 -7.68 -0.51
C GLY A 208 -0.91 -7.26 -1.96
N LEU A 209 0.13 -7.09 -2.78
CA LEU A 209 0.11 -6.69 -4.18
C LEU A 209 1.03 -7.63 -4.96
N GLU A 210 0.65 -7.91 -6.18
CA GLU A 210 1.34 -8.78 -7.11
C GLU A 210 2.06 -7.93 -8.17
N ASN A 211 3.30 -8.29 -8.46
CA ASN A 211 4.08 -7.64 -9.49
C ASN A 211 3.75 -8.33 -10.81
N CYS A 212 2.97 -7.66 -11.65
CA CYS A 212 2.36 -8.27 -12.83
C CYS A 212 2.90 -7.65 -14.11
N GLU A 213 3.25 -8.47 -15.09
CA GLU A 213 3.52 -8.06 -16.46
C GLU A 213 2.24 -8.17 -17.31
N LEU A 214 1.78 -7.04 -17.82
CA LEU A 214 0.66 -6.98 -18.75
C LEU A 214 1.08 -7.42 -20.15
N ARG A 215 0.09 -7.77 -21.01
CA ARG A 215 0.32 -8.14 -22.43
C ARG A 215 1.08 -7.10 -23.26
N ASN A 216 1.09 -5.84 -22.83
CA ASN A 216 1.85 -4.75 -23.45
C ASN A 216 3.25 -4.55 -22.85
N ALA A 217 3.77 -5.53 -22.09
CA ALA A 217 5.04 -5.52 -21.37
C ALA A 217 5.16 -4.42 -20.30
N LYS A 218 4.05 -3.80 -19.87
CA LYS A 218 4.06 -2.93 -18.70
C LYS A 218 4.08 -3.79 -17.44
N VAL A 219 4.99 -3.46 -16.53
CA VAL A 219 5.08 -4.10 -15.21
C VAL A 219 4.42 -3.21 -14.16
N LEU A 220 3.34 -3.69 -13.55
CA LEU A 220 2.52 -2.97 -12.58
C LEU A 220 2.34 -3.76 -11.29
N TRP A 221 2.19 -3.06 -10.17
CA TRP A 221 1.82 -3.68 -8.89
C TRP A 221 0.29 -3.69 -8.73
N LEU A 222 -0.34 -4.87 -8.87
CA LEU A 222 -1.79 -5.04 -8.89
C LEU A 222 -2.30 -5.77 -7.64
N CYS A 223 -3.52 -5.45 -7.20
CA CYS A 223 -4.21 -6.29 -6.23
C CYS A 223 -4.80 -7.54 -6.91
N ASN A 224 -5.12 -8.58 -6.13
CA ASN A 224 -5.65 -9.85 -6.66
C ASN A 224 -6.79 -9.64 -7.66
N LYS A 225 -7.78 -8.79 -7.32
CA LYS A 225 -8.90 -8.46 -8.21
C LYS A 225 -8.43 -7.94 -9.58
N HIS A 226 -7.48 -7.00 -9.62
CA HIS A 226 -7.01 -6.43 -10.88
C HIS A 226 -6.02 -7.34 -11.60
N SER A 227 -5.26 -8.18 -10.89
CA SER A 227 -4.42 -9.19 -11.52
C SER A 227 -5.24 -10.18 -12.34
N GLU A 228 -6.37 -10.64 -11.79
CA GLU A 228 -7.30 -11.57 -12.44
C GLU A 228 -8.03 -10.90 -13.62
N GLN A 229 -8.45 -9.64 -13.48
CA GLN A 229 -9.17 -8.92 -14.52
C GLN A 229 -8.30 -8.57 -15.74
N THR A 230 -6.99 -8.42 -15.54
CA THR A 230 -6.08 -7.95 -16.60
C THR A 230 -5.39 -9.08 -17.36
N ASP A 231 -5.69 -10.34 -17.03
CA ASP A 231 -5.00 -11.54 -17.56
C ASP A 231 -3.47 -11.38 -17.53
N ALA A 232 -2.94 -10.79 -16.45
CA ALA A 232 -1.53 -10.45 -16.34
C ALA A 232 -0.69 -11.64 -15.85
N GLU A 233 0.58 -11.69 -16.28
CA GLU A 233 1.53 -12.69 -15.79
C GLU A 233 2.14 -12.22 -14.47
N ILE A 234 2.02 -13.00 -13.40
CA ILE A 234 2.61 -12.68 -12.10
C ILE A 234 4.11 -13.01 -12.15
N LEU A 235 4.95 -12.01 -11.92
CA LEU A 235 6.40 -12.15 -11.86
C LEU A 235 6.80 -12.79 -10.52
N SER A 236 7.47 -13.94 -10.58
CA SER A 236 7.82 -14.79 -9.43
C SER A 236 8.90 -14.22 -8.50
N ASP A 237 9.54 -13.11 -8.85
CA ASP A 237 10.68 -12.55 -8.08
C ASP A 237 10.31 -12.01 -6.69
N GLN A 238 9.02 -12.05 -6.33
CA GLN A 238 8.52 -11.56 -5.04
C GLN A 238 8.93 -12.40 -3.82
N ASP A 239 9.27 -13.67 -4.01
CA ASP A 239 9.61 -14.56 -2.89
C ASP A 239 10.94 -14.19 -2.21
N ASN A 240 11.73 -13.28 -2.80
CA ASN A 240 13.02 -12.84 -2.29
C ASN A 240 12.97 -11.61 -1.36
N PHE A 241 11.81 -10.94 -1.20
CA PHE A 241 11.73 -9.73 -0.36
C PHE A 241 11.82 -10.00 1.15
N THR A 242 11.50 -11.21 1.59
CA THR A 242 11.40 -11.58 3.02
C THR A 242 12.49 -12.52 3.50
N THR A 243 13.30 -13.06 2.61
CA THR A 243 14.34 -13.99 3.01
C THR A 243 15.55 -13.20 3.49
N ASN A 244 15.74 -13.17 4.81
CA ASN A 244 16.98 -12.75 5.44
C ASN A 244 18.16 -13.38 4.65
N PRO A 245 19.20 -12.63 4.25
CA PRO A 245 20.33 -13.19 3.51
C PRO A 245 20.93 -14.43 4.18
N ILE A 246 20.93 -14.44 5.52
CA ILE A 246 21.38 -15.58 6.35
C ILE A 246 20.45 -16.78 6.18
N GLU A 247 19.15 -16.55 6.02
CA GLU A 247 18.13 -17.58 5.84
C GLU A 247 18.12 -18.12 4.40
N GLN A 248 18.44 -17.29 3.40
CA GLN A 248 18.74 -17.75 2.05
C GLN A 248 19.96 -18.66 2.03
N GLU A 249 21.04 -18.24 2.70
CA GLU A 249 22.29 -19.00 2.78
C GLU A 249 22.08 -20.31 3.54
N LYS A 250 21.33 -20.28 4.65
CA LYS A 250 20.90 -21.48 5.39
C LYS A 250 20.08 -22.43 4.52
N ASN A 251 19.08 -21.93 3.81
CA ASN A 251 18.23 -22.76 2.94
C ASN A 251 19.00 -23.32 1.72
N SER A 252 19.99 -22.58 1.23
CA SER A 252 20.91 -23.07 0.20
C SER A 252 21.77 -24.22 0.72
N LEU A 253 22.36 -24.06 1.91
CA LEU A 253 23.18 -25.08 2.56
C LEU A 253 22.38 -26.35 2.90
N ILE A 254 21.13 -26.19 3.36
CA ILE A 254 20.23 -27.34 3.63
C ILE A 254 19.96 -28.13 2.35
N LYS A 255 19.64 -27.45 1.23
CA LYS A 255 19.44 -28.11 -0.08
C LYS A 255 20.69 -28.79 -0.61
N GLU A 256 21.88 -28.26 -0.32
CA GLU A 256 23.15 -28.90 -0.67
C GLU A 256 23.42 -30.14 0.18
N LEU A 257 23.12 -30.09 1.48
CA LEU A 257 23.26 -31.24 2.40
C LEU A 257 22.30 -32.38 2.02
N GLU A 258 21.05 -32.07 1.69
CA GLU A 258 20.07 -33.08 1.21
C GLU A 258 20.53 -33.76 -0.08
N LYS A 259 21.19 -33.02 -0.99
CA LYS A 259 21.80 -33.58 -2.21
C LYS A 259 23.02 -34.46 -1.91
N ILE A 260 23.74 -34.20 -0.82
CA ILE A 260 24.88 -35.02 -0.41
C ILE A 260 24.38 -36.32 0.22
N GLU A 261 23.36 -36.28 1.08
CA GLU A 261 22.77 -37.49 1.68
C GLU A 261 22.14 -38.43 0.65
N MET A 262 21.52 -37.88 -0.39
CA MET A 262 20.99 -38.62 -1.55
C MET A 262 22.07 -39.33 -2.39
N ASN A 263 23.33 -38.90 -2.33
CA ASN A 263 24.44 -39.49 -3.08
C ASN A 263 25.28 -40.48 -2.25
N ILE A 264 24.93 -40.68 -0.98
CA ILE A 264 25.62 -41.59 -0.06
C ILE A 264 24.87 -42.92 0.10
N TYR A 265 23.67 -43.06 -0.49
CA TYR A 265 22.90 -44.32 -0.56
C TYR A 265 22.80 -44.89 -1.97
#